data_AF-A0A972THI5-F1
#
_entry.id   AF-A0A972THI5-F1
#
_cell.length_a   1.000
_cell.length_b   1.000
_cell.length_c   1.000
_cell.angle_alpha   90.00
_cell.angle_beta   90.00
_cell.angle_gamma   90.00
#
_symmetry.space_group_name_H-M   'P 1'
#
loop_
_entity.id
_entity.type
_entity.pdbx_description
1 polymer ?
#
loop_
_entity_poly.entity_id
_entity_poly.type
_entity_poly.pdbx_seq_one_letter_code
_entity_poly.pdbx_strand_id
1 'polypeptide(L)'
;IMILATMARWTAFFGGGSQDNEDGGGRGAIGLIAMSILAPIAAMLIQMAISRSREYLADATGARLAGNPEGLANALEKLGALSRRLPLKANPSTAHMFIVNPLSGGSMMNLFSTHPPLQERIARLRDGKTDLPIEGEEDRGRKEAEAMWRHLSK
;
A
#
# COMPACT_ATOMS: atom_id res chain seq x y z
N ILE A 1 19.40 -12.21 -8.01
CA ILE A 1 19.88 -11.49 -9.22
C ILE A 1 19.44 -10.03 -9.21
N MET A 2 18.14 -9.72 -9.07
CA MET A 2 17.65 -8.32 -9.00
C MET A 2 18.26 -7.47 -7.87
N ILE A 3 18.51 -8.05 -6.69
CA ILE A 3 19.11 -7.32 -5.55
C ILE A 3 20.51 -6.79 -5.86
N LEU A 4 21.37 -7.58 -6.54
CA LEU A 4 22.71 -7.15 -6.91
C LEU A 4 22.68 -6.06 -7.99
N ALA A 5 21.75 -6.15 -8.95
CA ALA A 5 21.54 -5.12 -9.96
C ALA A 5 21.01 -3.81 -9.36
N THR A 6 20.08 -3.91 -8.41
CA THR A 6 19.58 -2.77 -7.65
C THR A 6 20.72 -2.14 -6.85
N MET A 7 21.48 -2.93 -6.08
CA MET A 7 22.63 -2.44 -5.32
C MET A 7 23.64 -1.75 -6.25
N ALA A 8 24.08 -2.38 -7.35
CA ALA A 8 25.01 -1.78 -8.31
C ALA A 8 24.47 -0.48 -8.94
N ARG A 9 23.16 -0.40 -9.24
CA ARG A 9 22.52 0.82 -9.74
C ARG A 9 22.58 1.94 -8.70
N TRP A 10 22.25 1.65 -7.44
CA TRP A 10 22.39 2.63 -6.35
C TRP A 10 23.87 2.99 -6.12
N THR A 11 24.81 2.05 -6.18
CA THR A 11 26.25 2.35 -6.07
C THR A 11 26.77 3.21 -7.23
N ALA A 12 26.25 3.05 -8.44
CA ALA A 12 26.61 3.91 -9.58
C ALA A 12 26.00 5.32 -9.46
N PHE A 13 24.75 5.44 -9.03
CA PHE A 13 24.08 6.74 -8.83
C PHE A 13 24.59 7.50 -7.59
N PHE A 14 24.99 6.82 -6.52
CA PHE A 14 25.42 7.41 -5.24
C PHE A 14 26.92 7.33 -4.96
N GLY A 15 27.66 6.47 -5.67
CA GLY A 15 29.10 6.27 -5.52
C GLY A 15 29.92 6.64 -6.75
N GLY A 16 29.29 6.93 -7.89
CA GLY A 16 29.96 7.31 -9.15
C GLY A 16 30.42 8.77 -9.25
N GLY A 17 30.68 9.44 -8.13
CA GLY A 17 31.07 10.85 -8.05
C GLY A 17 32.56 11.11 -7.77
N SER A 18 33.41 10.08 -7.84
CA SER A 18 34.86 10.24 -7.72
C SER A 18 35.53 9.84 -9.02
N GLN A 19 35.46 10.71 -10.02
CA GLN A 19 36.43 10.68 -11.10
C GLN A 19 36.97 12.10 -11.23
N ASP A 20 38.25 12.22 -10.89
CA ASP A 20 39.19 13.28 -11.25
C ASP A 20 38.56 14.62 -11.57
N ASN A 21 38.64 15.57 -10.64
CA ASN A 21 39.00 16.95 -10.96
C ASN A 21 39.30 17.67 -9.64
N GLU A 22 40.55 18.12 -9.54
CA GLU A 22 40.96 19.21 -8.69
C GLU A 22 39.95 20.38 -8.85
N ASP A 23 39.64 21.05 -7.75
CA ASP A 23 38.80 22.26 -7.68
C ASP A 23 37.27 22.09 -7.79
N GLY A 24 36.65 21.53 -6.75
CA GLY A 24 35.18 21.65 -6.56
C GLY A 24 34.53 20.79 -5.48
N GLY A 25 35.30 20.09 -4.64
CA GLY A 25 34.88 18.96 -3.80
C GLY A 25 33.89 19.18 -2.65
N GLY A 26 33.26 20.35 -2.52
CA GLY A 26 32.33 20.62 -1.41
C GLY A 26 30.87 20.24 -1.70
N ARG A 27 30.39 20.45 -2.93
CA ARG A 27 28.95 20.35 -3.26
C ARG A 27 28.50 18.92 -3.60
N GLY A 28 29.35 18.12 -4.22
CA GLY A 28 29.07 16.71 -4.55
C GLY A 28 28.94 15.83 -3.31
N ALA A 29 29.87 15.95 -2.36
CA ALA A 29 29.85 15.18 -1.12
C ALA A 29 28.63 15.48 -0.23
N ILE A 30 28.26 16.77 -0.10
CA ILE A 30 27.06 17.19 0.64
C ILE A 30 25.79 16.67 -0.04
N GLY A 31 25.71 16.72 -1.37
CA GLY A 31 24.58 16.17 -2.14
C GLY A 31 24.40 14.66 -1.94
N LEU A 32 25.50 13.90 -1.92
CA LEU A 32 25.48 12.47 -1.67
C LEU A 32 25.03 12.13 -0.23
N ILE A 33 25.49 12.88 0.77
CA ILE A 33 25.04 12.72 2.17
C ILE A 33 23.57 13.10 2.33
N ALA A 34 23.11 14.18 1.69
CA ALA A 34 21.70 14.57 1.74
C ALA A 34 20.82 13.48 1.12
N MET A 35 21.22 12.92 -0.02
CA MET A 35 20.45 11.86 -0.66
C MET A 35 20.49 10.52 0.06
N SER A 36 21.58 10.19 0.77
CA SER A 36 21.65 8.96 1.56
C SER A 36 20.63 8.93 2.70
N ILE A 37 20.19 10.10 3.17
CA ILE A 37 19.13 10.25 4.18
C ILE A 37 17.75 10.37 3.50
N LEU A 38 17.63 11.20 2.46
CA LEU A 38 16.34 11.47 1.81
C LEU A 38 15.81 10.28 1.02
N ALA A 39 16.67 9.50 0.35
CA ALA A 39 16.23 8.39 -0.49
C ALA A 39 15.54 7.26 0.31
N PRO A 40 16.07 6.80 1.47
CA PRO A 40 15.36 5.84 2.33
C PRO A 40 14.01 6.36 2.83
N ILE A 41 13.92 7.64 3.21
CA ILE A 41 12.66 8.24 3.67
C ILE A 41 11.64 8.24 2.54
N ALA A 42 12.03 8.68 1.35
CA ALA A 42 11.17 8.65 0.17
C ALA A 42 10.70 7.22 -0.16
N ALA A 43 11.62 6.25 -0.13
CA ALA A 43 11.31 4.84 -0.35
C ALA A 43 10.30 4.30 0.68
N MET A 44 10.48 4.63 1.97
CA MET A 44 9.54 4.25 3.03
C MET A 44 8.14 4.84 2.80
N LEU A 45 8.06 6.13 2.43
CA LEU A 45 6.78 6.78 2.14
C LEU A 45 6.05 6.14 0.95
N ILE A 46 6.78 5.86 -0.13
CA ILE A 46 6.25 5.18 -1.32
C ILE A 46 5.78 3.77 -0.97
N GLN A 47 6.60 2.99 -0.25
CA GLN A 47 6.25 1.64 0.16
C GLN A 47 4.98 1.62 1.03
N MET A 48 4.86 2.55 1.98
CA MET A 48 3.65 2.71 2.78
C MET A 48 2.43 3.09 1.93
N ALA A 49 2.59 4.00 0.95
CA ALA A 49 1.51 4.40 0.05
C ALA A 49 1.03 3.23 -0.82
N ILE A 50 1.94 2.43 -1.35
CA ILE A 50 1.62 1.22 -2.13
C ILE A 50 0.89 0.20 -1.25
N SER A 51 1.39 -0.05 -0.03
CA SER A 51 0.75 -0.98 0.91
C SER A 51 -0.69 -0.58 1.22
N ARG A 52 -0.92 0.71 1.54
CA ARG A 52 -2.27 1.24 1.79
C ARG A 52 -3.17 1.12 0.56
N SER A 53 -2.67 1.43 -0.62
CA SER A 53 -3.45 1.32 -1.87
C SER A 53 -3.90 -0.11 -2.13
N ARG A 54 -3.05 -1.11 -1.88
CA ARG A 54 -3.39 -2.53 -2.02
C ARG A 54 -4.49 -2.97 -1.03
N GLU A 55 -4.41 -2.50 0.22
CA GLU A 55 -5.45 -2.79 1.23
C GLU A 55 -6.80 -2.20 0.84
N TYR A 56 -6.86 -0.97 0.33
CA TYR A 56 -8.11 -0.37 -0.12
C TYR A 56 -8.71 -1.11 -1.33
N LEU A 57 -7.89 -1.55 -2.27
CA LEU A 57 -8.34 -2.38 -3.39
C LEU A 57 -8.90 -3.72 -2.89
N ALA A 58 -8.27 -4.33 -1.89
CA ALA A 58 -8.73 -5.57 -1.30
C ALA A 58 -10.09 -5.40 -0.59
N ASP A 59 -10.26 -4.33 0.19
CA ASP A 59 -11.52 -3.99 0.85
C ASP A 59 -12.65 -3.76 -0.15
N ALA A 60 -12.38 -2.99 -1.21
CA ALA A 60 -13.34 -2.71 -2.26
C ALA A 60 -13.73 -3.98 -3.05
N THR A 61 -12.76 -4.83 -3.38
CA THR A 61 -13.01 -6.10 -4.05
C THR A 61 -13.80 -7.05 -3.14
N GLY A 62 -13.44 -7.14 -1.85
CA GLY A 62 -14.15 -7.95 -0.87
C GLY A 62 -15.59 -7.49 -0.65
N ALA A 63 -15.83 -6.18 -0.57
CA ALA A 63 -17.16 -5.60 -0.49
C ALA A 63 -18.01 -5.92 -1.72
N ARG A 64 -17.43 -5.83 -2.92
CA ARG A 64 -18.09 -6.18 -4.20
C ARG A 64 -18.46 -7.66 -4.25
N LEU A 65 -17.53 -8.54 -3.88
CA LEU A 65 -17.77 -9.99 -3.83
C LEU A 65 -18.84 -10.37 -2.80
N ALA A 66 -18.85 -9.71 -1.65
CA ALA A 66 -19.84 -9.94 -0.60
C ALA A 66 -21.21 -9.30 -0.90
N GLY A 67 -21.28 -8.36 -1.85
CA GLY A 67 -22.48 -7.60 -2.19
C GLY A 67 -23.00 -6.68 -1.07
N ASN A 68 -22.24 -6.53 0.02
CA ASN A 68 -22.65 -5.75 1.19
C ASN A 68 -21.46 -5.00 1.82
N PRO A 69 -21.12 -3.80 1.29
CA PRO A 69 -20.04 -2.98 1.84
C PRO A 69 -20.26 -2.61 3.33
N GLU A 70 -21.51 -2.38 3.75
CA GLU A 70 -21.82 -2.07 5.14
C GLU A 70 -21.64 -3.26 6.08
N GLY A 71 -21.93 -4.48 5.61
CA GLY A 71 -21.64 -5.71 6.33
C GLY A 71 -20.15 -5.84 6.62
N LEU A 72 -19.30 -5.54 5.63
CA LEU A 72 -17.85 -5.55 5.78
C LEU A 72 -17.36 -4.44 6.73
N ALA A 73 -17.89 -3.23 6.60
CA ALA A 73 -17.57 -2.11 7.50
C ALA A 73 -17.88 -2.45 8.97
N ASN A 74 -19.07 -3.01 9.23
CA ASN A 74 -19.48 -3.43 10.56
C ASN A 74 -18.63 -4.59 11.10
N ALA A 75 -18.19 -5.52 10.24
CA ALA A 75 -17.28 -6.60 10.63
C ALA A 75 -15.92 -6.05 11.07
N LEU A 76 -15.34 -5.12 10.30
CA LEU A 76 -14.09 -4.45 10.64
C LEU A 76 -14.21 -3.67 11.96
N GLU A 77 -15.31 -2.97 12.18
CA GLU A 77 -15.58 -2.25 13.44
C GLU A 77 -15.60 -3.20 14.65
N LYS A 78 -16.28 -4.33 14.54
CA LYS A 78 -16.31 -5.38 15.58
C LYS A 78 -14.94 -5.97 15.83
N LEU A 79 -14.16 -6.26 14.79
CA LEU A 79 -12.80 -6.78 14.91
C LEU A 79 -11.88 -5.78 15.62
N GLY A 80 -11.95 -4.50 15.26
CA GLY A 80 -11.19 -3.43 15.92
C GLY A 80 -11.57 -3.23 17.39
N ALA A 81 -12.86 -3.34 17.71
CA ALA A 81 -13.31 -3.29 19.10
C ALA A 81 -12.82 -4.49 19.92
N LEU A 82 -12.91 -5.70 19.37
CA LEU A 82 -12.46 -6.93 20.04
C LEU A 82 -10.94 -6.98 20.22
N SER A 83 -10.17 -6.63 19.19
CA SER A 83 -8.71 -6.60 19.24
C SER A 83 -8.17 -5.67 20.33
N ARG A 84 -8.84 -4.54 20.57
CA ARG A 84 -8.50 -3.63 21.68
C ARG A 84 -8.87 -4.18 23.06
N ARG A 85 -9.95 -4.94 23.16
CA ARG A 85 -10.40 -5.55 24.43
C ARG A 85 -9.60 -6.79 24.81
N LEU A 86 -9.16 -7.55 23.82
CA LEU A 86 -8.42 -8.81 23.96
C LEU A 86 -7.14 -8.74 23.10
N PRO A 87 -6.12 -7.98 23.54
CA PRO A 87 -4.87 -7.88 22.81
C PRO A 87 -4.18 -9.24 22.75
N LEU A 88 -3.88 -9.70 21.55
CA LEU A 88 -3.09 -10.91 21.34
C LEU A 88 -1.61 -10.61 21.60
N LYS A 89 -0.92 -11.52 22.27
CA LYS A 89 0.56 -11.50 22.32
C LYS A 89 1.10 -11.95 20.96
N ALA A 90 1.06 -11.06 19.98
CA ALA A 90 1.59 -11.28 18.65
C ALA A 90 3.08 -10.89 18.58
N ASN A 91 3.85 -11.65 17.81
CA ASN A 91 5.21 -11.26 17.46
C ASN A 91 5.14 -10.08 16.47
N PRO A 92 5.90 -8.98 16.66
CA PRO A 92 5.95 -7.88 15.70
C PRO A 92 6.25 -8.33 14.26
N SER A 93 7.07 -9.37 14.08
CA SER A 93 7.38 -9.94 12.77
C SER A 93 6.19 -10.59 12.08
N THR A 94 5.15 -10.99 12.81
CA THR A 94 3.93 -11.60 12.26
C THR A 94 2.76 -10.63 12.20
N ALA A 95 2.91 -9.39 12.68
CA ALA A 95 1.83 -8.41 12.77
C ALA A 95 1.18 -8.08 11.41
N HIS A 96 1.95 -8.13 10.31
CA HIS A 96 1.49 -7.88 8.95
C HIS A 96 0.59 -9.00 8.37
N MET A 97 0.45 -10.14 9.05
CA MET A 97 -0.46 -11.22 8.66
C MET A 97 -1.86 -11.07 9.29
N PHE A 98 -2.06 -10.11 10.19
CA PHE A 98 -3.33 -9.90 10.89
C PHE A 98 -4.19 -8.85 10.20
N ILE A 99 -5.51 -9.08 10.18
CA ILE A 99 -6.51 -8.17 9.60
C ILE A 99 -6.59 -6.84 10.36
N VAL A 100 -6.39 -6.90 11.69
CA VAL A 100 -6.34 -5.75 12.60
C VAL A 100 -5.05 -5.86 13.38
N ASN A 101 -4.34 -4.74 13.55
CA ASN A 101 -3.08 -4.72 14.29
C ASN A 101 -3.28 -5.25 15.73
N PRO A 102 -2.67 -6.39 16.09
CA PRO A 102 -2.82 -7.00 17.41
C PRO A 102 -1.98 -6.28 18.49
N LEU A 103 -1.02 -5.45 18.09
CA LEU A 103 -0.16 -4.70 19.00
C LEU A 103 -0.92 -3.48 19.51
N SER A 104 -1.30 -3.53 20.78
CA SER A 104 -1.92 -2.40 21.49
C SER A 104 -0.84 -1.40 21.91
N GLY A 105 -0.42 -0.54 20.98
CA GLY A 105 0.52 0.55 21.23
C GLY A 105 0.10 1.80 20.45
N GLY A 106 0.11 2.97 21.12
CA GLY A 106 -0.51 4.21 20.65
C GLY A 106 -0.05 4.74 19.28
N SER A 107 -0.62 5.90 18.89
CA SER A 107 -0.55 6.57 17.58
C SER A 107 0.80 6.51 16.83
N MET A 108 1.94 6.46 17.51
CA MET A 108 3.26 6.32 16.88
C MET A 108 3.55 4.93 16.29
N MET A 109 2.89 3.87 16.77
CA MET A 109 3.02 2.51 16.23
C MET A 109 2.20 2.31 14.94
N ASN A 110 1.25 3.22 14.67
CA ASN A 110 0.53 3.28 13.39
C ASN A 110 1.42 3.74 12.24
N LEU A 111 2.49 4.49 12.51
CA LEU A 111 3.44 4.92 11.47
C LEU A 111 4.28 3.74 10.95
N PHE A 112 4.46 2.70 11.75
CA PHE A 112 5.13 1.45 11.37
C PHE A 112 4.15 0.32 11.05
N SER A 113 2.85 0.59 11.16
CA SER A 113 1.83 -0.37 10.74
C SER A 113 1.77 -0.36 9.22
N THR A 114 2.02 -1.53 8.62
CA THR A 114 1.97 -1.74 7.17
C THR A 114 0.55 -1.60 6.59
N HIS A 115 -0.46 -1.38 7.44
CA HIS A 115 -1.86 -1.22 7.07
C HIS A 115 -2.36 0.20 7.37
N PRO A 116 -3.29 0.73 6.56
CA PRO A 116 -3.98 1.99 6.86
C PRO A 116 -4.77 1.87 8.17
N PRO A 117 -5.02 3.00 8.87
CA PRO A 117 -5.84 3.00 10.07
C PRO A 117 -7.22 2.42 9.78
N LEU A 118 -7.71 1.59 10.70
CA LEU A 118 -8.97 0.87 10.55
C LEU A 118 -10.17 1.81 10.28
N GLN A 119 -10.14 2.99 10.89
CA GLN A 119 -11.18 4.01 10.73
C GLN A 119 -11.28 4.52 9.29
N GLU A 120 -10.14 4.67 8.59
CA GLU A 120 -10.13 5.14 7.21
C GLU A 120 -10.68 4.07 6.25
N ARG A 121 -10.39 2.79 6.53
CA ARG A 121 -10.97 1.65 5.79
C ARG A 121 -12.49 1.60 5.94
N ILE A 122 -12.99 1.71 7.17
CA ILE A 122 -14.43 1.73 7.48
C ILE A 122 -15.09 2.93 6.78
N ALA A 123 -14.49 4.11 6.86
CA ALA A 123 -15.03 5.31 6.22
C ALA A 123 -15.16 5.13 4.70
N ARG A 124 -14.13 4.59 4.02
CA ARG A 124 -14.19 4.34 2.57
C ARG A 124 -15.26 3.34 2.17
N LEU A 125 -15.45 2.28 2.96
CA LEU A 125 -16.51 1.28 2.72
C LEU A 125 -17.90 1.89 2.86
N ARG A 126 -18.11 2.79 3.84
CA ARG A 126 -19.39 3.47 4.06
C ARG A 126 -19.68 4.58 3.05
N ASP A 127 -18.64 5.27 2.60
CA ASP A 127 -18.75 6.38 1.63
C ASP A 127 -18.97 5.88 0.19
N GLY A 128 -19.02 4.57 -0.03
CA GLY A 128 -19.20 3.97 -1.36
C GLY A 128 -18.05 4.25 -2.33
N LYS A 129 -16.95 4.85 -1.86
CA LYS A 129 -15.69 5.09 -2.60
C LYS A 129 -14.87 3.81 -2.71
N THR A 130 -15.51 2.76 -3.20
CA THR A 130 -14.83 1.60 -3.75
C THR A 130 -14.35 1.94 -5.15
N ASP A 131 -13.54 2.99 -5.27
CA ASP A 131 -12.97 3.50 -6.52
C ASP A 131 -11.95 2.48 -7.04
N LEU A 132 -12.47 1.42 -7.66
CA LEU A 132 -11.66 0.43 -8.34
C LEU A 132 -11.45 0.93 -9.78
N PRO A 133 -10.20 1.02 -10.28
CA PRO A 133 -9.92 1.37 -11.69
C PRO A 133 -10.58 0.43 -12.71
N ILE A 134 -11.08 -0.73 -12.25
CA ILE A 134 -11.71 -1.80 -13.02
C ILE A 134 -13.20 -1.59 -13.29
N GLU A 135 -13.86 -0.55 -12.76
CA GLU A 135 -15.28 -0.27 -13.08
C GLU A 135 -15.53 -0.06 -14.58
N GLY A 136 -14.56 0.53 -15.27
CA GLY A 136 -14.65 0.71 -16.72
C GLY A 136 -14.44 -0.59 -17.51
N GLU A 137 -13.89 -1.64 -16.92
CA GLU A 137 -13.47 -2.86 -17.63
C GLU A 137 -14.53 -3.96 -17.56
N GLU A 138 -15.22 -4.09 -16.42
CA GLU A 138 -16.35 -5.02 -16.27
C GLU A 138 -17.57 -4.57 -17.10
N ASP A 139 -17.85 -3.26 -17.13
CA ASP A 139 -18.95 -2.70 -17.93
C ASP A 139 -18.66 -2.74 -19.43
N ARG A 140 -17.38 -2.63 -19.84
CA ARG A 140 -16.95 -2.88 -21.22
C ARG A 140 -17.11 -4.35 -21.59
N GLY A 141 -16.64 -5.27 -20.75
CA GLY A 141 -16.76 -6.72 -21.00
C GLY A 141 -18.22 -7.19 -21.12
N ARG A 142 -19.13 -6.66 -20.29
CA ARG A 142 -20.57 -6.94 -20.41
C ARG A 142 -21.15 -6.42 -21.73
N LYS A 143 -20.83 -5.18 -22.11
CA LYS A 143 -21.29 -4.58 -23.38
C LYS A 143 -20.76 -5.32 -24.60
N GLU A 144 -19.51 -5.76 -24.57
CA GLU A 144 -18.89 -6.57 -25.63
C GLU A 144 -19.54 -7.96 -25.73
N ALA A 145 -19.79 -8.62 -24.59
CA ALA A 145 -20.48 -9.91 -24.55
C ALA A 145 -21.92 -9.82 -25.07
N GLU A 146 -22.65 -8.77 -24.70
CA GLU A 146 -23.99 -8.50 -25.24
C GLU A 146 -23.97 -8.22 -26.74
N ALA A 147 -23.01 -7.44 -27.22
CA ALA A 147 -22.86 -7.14 -28.65
C ALA A 147 -22.52 -8.40 -29.46
N MET A 148 -21.64 -9.24 -28.94
CA MET A 148 -21.29 -10.54 -29.52
C MET A 148 -22.50 -11.47 -29.56
N TRP A 149 -23.27 -11.57 -28.47
CA TRP A 149 -24.48 -12.39 -28.42
C TRP A 149 -25.53 -11.95 -29.44
N ARG A 150 -25.78 -10.64 -29.57
CA ARG A 150 -26.69 -10.07 -30.58
C ARG A 150 -26.23 -10.32 -32.02
N HIS A 151 -24.93 -10.47 -32.24
CA HIS A 151 -24.37 -10.78 -33.55
C HIS A 151 -24.54 -12.27 -33.91
N LEU A 152 -24.37 -13.16 -32.92
CA LEU A 152 -24.54 -14.62 -33.10
C LEU A 152 -26.00 -15.06 -33.18
N SER A 153 -26.93 -14.26 -32.66
CA SER A 153 -28.37 -14.55 -32.68
C SER A 153 -29.09 -14.10 -33.96
N LYS A 154 -28.37 -13.80 -35.04
CA LYS A 154 -28.89 -13.49 -36.39
C LYS A 154 -28.51 -14.59 -37.36
#